data_AF-A0A0G3VQJ1-F1
#
_entry.id   AF-A0A0G3VQJ1-F1
#
_cell.length_a   1.000
_cell.length_b   1.000
_cell.length_c   1.000
_cell.angle_alpha   90.00
_cell.angle_beta   90.00
_cell.angle_gamma   90.00
#
_symmetry.space_group_name_H-M   'P 1'
#
loop_
_entity.id
_entity.type
_entity.pdbx_description
1 polymer ?
#
loop_
_entity_poly.entity_id
_entity_poly.type
_entity_poly.pdbx_seq_one_letter_code
_entity_poly.pdbx_strand_id
1 'polypeptide(L)'
;KFLAVGCKFSKDRFLPVGPLHPENEQFIDISGEKMVLLQDHPVRPEPHDFIIFKRELLHPKQVYALDDFPLAIKDPKESGVF
;
A
#
# COMPACT_ATOMS: atom_id res chain seq x y z
N LYS A 1 9.91 -15.14 7.12
CA LYS A 1 10.46 -14.24 6.08
C LYS A 1 9.50 -14.32 4.91
N PHE A 2 9.23 -13.23 4.21
CA PHE A 2 8.18 -13.19 3.21
C PHE A 2 8.68 -12.69 1.86
N LEU A 3 8.00 -13.13 0.81
CA LEU A 3 8.17 -12.68 -0.57
C LEU A 3 6.81 -12.22 -1.08
N ALA A 4 6.77 -11.05 -1.71
CA ALA A 4 5.62 -10.56 -2.46
C ALA A 4 5.87 -10.70 -3.95
N VAL A 5 4.89 -11.19 -4.71
CA VAL A 5 4.97 -11.37 -6.16
C VAL A 5 3.79 -10.67 -6.83
N GLY A 6 4.06 -9.67 -7.67
CA GLY A 6 3.04 -8.94 -8.43
C GLY A 6 2.76 -9.58 -9.79
N CYS A 7 1.71 -10.40 -9.88
CA CYS A 7 1.25 -11.05 -11.11
C CYS A 7 0.29 -10.16 -11.91
N LYS A 8 0.58 -9.95 -13.19
CA LYS A 8 -0.14 -9.01 -14.09
C LYS A 8 -1.51 -9.50 -14.56
N PHE A 9 -1.82 -10.77 -14.38
CA PHE A 9 -3.10 -11.34 -14.80
C PHE A 9 -3.66 -12.23 -13.68
N SER A 10 -4.74 -11.78 -13.03
CA SER A 10 -5.40 -12.54 -11.96
C SER A 10 -6.32 -13.65 -12.47
N LYS A 11 -6.83 -13.56 -13.70
CA LYS A 11 -7.67 -14.59 -14.33
C LYS A 11 -8.80 -15.09 -13.40
N ASP A 12 -8.77 -16.37 -13.05
CA ASP A 12 -9.77 -17.10 -12.28
C ASP A 12 -9.49 -17.14 -10.76
N ARG A 13 -8.49 -16.39 -10.28
CA ARG A 13 -8.13 -16.35 -8.85
C ARG A 13 -9.18 -15.64 -7.99
N PHE A 14 -10.03 -14.80 -8.59
CA PHE A 14 -11.03 -14.00 -7.89
C PHE A 14 -12.40 -14.08 -8.59
N LEU A 15 -13.45 -13.61 -7.90
CA LEU A 15 -14.77 -13.48 -8.52
C LEU A 15 -14.71 -12.52 -9.72
N PRO A 16 -15.47 -12.78 -10.80
CA PRO A 16 -15.46 -11.95 -12.00
C PRO A 16 -16.07 -10.57 -11.71
N VAL A 17 -15.40 -9.50 -12.15
CA VAL A 17 -15.80 -8.10 -11.87
C VAL A 17 -15.98 -7.25 -13.13
N GLY A 18 -16.18 -7.90 -14.27
CA GLY A 18 -16.34 -7.24 -15.58
C GLY A 18 -15.07 -7.31 -16.44
N PRO A 19 -14.95 -6.47 -17.48
CA PRO A 19 -13.86 -6.59 -18.46
C PRO A 19 -12.46 -6.34 -17.89
N LEU A 20 -12.33 -5.42 -16.93
CA LEU A 20 -11.06 -5.09 -16.28
C LEU A 20 -10.97 -5.82 -14.94
N HIS A 21 -10.07 -6.80 -14.87
CA HIS A 21 -9.80 -7.57 -13.66
C HIS A 21 -8.67 -6.89 -12.85
N PRO A 22 -8.60 -7.12 -11.53
CA PRO A 22 -7.45 -6.68 -10.73
C PRO A 22 -6.19 -7.48 -11.08
N GLU A 23 -5.02 -6.98 -10.71
CA GLU A 23 -3.81 -7.78 -10.64
C GLU A 23 -3.85 -8.73 -9.43
N ASN A 24 -2.92 -9.69 -9.37
CA ASN A 24 -2.81 -10.62 -8.24
C ASN A 24 -1.47 -10.44 -7.51
N GLU A 25 -1.52 -9.94 -6.28
CA GLU A 25 -0.38 -9.94 -5.38
C GLU A 25 -0.37 -11.22 -4.55
N GLN A 26 0.64 -12.04 -4.79
CA GLN A 26 0.82 -13.30 -4.06
C GLN A 26 1.80 -13.11 -2.91
N PHE A 27 1.38 -13.49 -1.71
CA PHE A 27 2.22 -13.49 -0.53
C PHE A 27 2.72 -14.89 -0.22
N ILE A 28 4.04 -15.06 -0.18
CA ILE A 28 4.71 -16.35 -0.08
C ILE A 28 5.57 -16.39 1.18
N ASP A 29 5.39 -17.41 2.01
CA ASP A 29 6.30 -17.71 3.10
C ASP A 29 7.56 -18.38 2.55
N ILE A 30 8.71 -17.80 2.89
CA ILE A 30 10.05 -18.29 2.53
C ILE A 30 10.90 -18.55 3.78
N SER A 31 10.27 -18.76 4.95
CA SER A 31 10.95 -19.03 6.22
C SER A 31 11.49 -20.46 6.34
N GLY A 32 10.86 -21.44 5.69
CA GLY A 32 11.26 -22.85 5.70
C GLY A 32 12.08 -23.27 4.48
N GLU A 33 12.27 -24.58 4.32
CA GLU A 33 13.01 -25.16 3.17
C GLU A 33 12.26 -25.05 1.84
N LYS A 34 10.92 -24.98 1.89
CA LYS A 34 10.06 -24.88 0.71
C LYS A 34 9.21 -23.62 0.80
N MET A 35 9.03 -22.96 -0.34
CA MET A 35 8.13 -21.83 -0.46
C MET A 35 6.67 -22.27 -0.33
N VAL A 36 5.87 -21.52 0.42
CA VAL A 36 4.45 -21.79 0.63
C VAL A 36 3.64 -20.56 0.25
N LEU A 37 2.71 -20.70 -0.70
CA LEU A 37 1.75 -19.64 -1.02
C LEU A 37 0.79 -19.47 0.17
N LEU A 38 0.77 -18.29 0.77
CA LEU A 38 -0.10 -17.97 1.90
C LEU A 38 -1.41 -17.34 1.46
N GLN A 39 -1.34 -16.37 0.55
CA GLN A 39 -2.50 -15.56 0.17
C GLN A 39 -2.37 -15.01 -1.24
N ASP A 40 -3.49 -14.96 -1.95
CA ASP A 40 -3.70 -14.11 -3.13
C ASP A 40 -4.49 -12.86 -2.73
N HIS A 41 -4.02 -11.69 -3.14
CA HIS A 41 -4.64 -10.41 -2.88
C HIS A 41 -4.97 -9.67 -4.19
N PRO A 42 -6.22 -9.29 -4.42
CA PRO A 42 -6.59 -8.51 -5.60
C PRO A 42 -6.16 -7.05 -5.40
N VAL A 43 -5.37 -6.51 -6.34
CA VAL A 43 -4.89 -5.12 -6.28
C VAL A 43 -5.21 -4.34 -7.56
N ARG A 44 -5.26 -3.01 -7.47
CA ARG A 44 -5.45 -2.07 -8.58
C ARG A 44 -4.54 -0.85 -8.35
N PRO A 45 -3.97 -0.17 -9.37
CA PRO A 45 -4.19 -0.33 -10.82
C PRO A 45 -3.20 -1.20 -11.60
N GLU A 46 -2.04 -1.52 -11.02
CA GLU A 46 -1.05 -2.51 -11.48
C GLU A 46 0.27 -2.12 -10.77
N PRO A 47 0.47 -2.43 -9.48
CA PRO A 47 1.72 -2.08 -8.83
C PRO A 47 2.91 -2.73 -9.53
N HIS A 48 3.97 -1.94 -9.75
CA HIS A 48 5.15 -2.38 -10.50
C HIS A 48 6.25 -2.94 -9.60
N ASP A 49 6.37 -2.44 -8.37
CA ASP A 49 7.41 -2.84 -7.43
C ASP A 49 6.97 -2.62 -5.97
N PHE A 50 7.65 -3.28 -5.04
CA PHE A 50 7.32 -3.29 -3.61
C PHE A 50 8.57 -3.32 -2.73
N ILE A 51 8.48 -2.71 -1.56
CA ILE A 51 9.50 -2.81 -0.51
C ILE A 51 8.84 -3.22 0.80
N ILE A 52 9.39 -4.24 1.46
CA ILE A 52 8.99 -4.67 2.80
C ILE A 52 10.11 -4.31 3.76
N PHE A 53 9.78 -3.53 4.80
CA PHE A 53 10.74 -3.13 5.83
C PHE A 53 10.21 -3.44 7.24
N LYS A 54 11.11 -3.56 8.22
CA LYS A 54 10.73 -3.86 9.61
C LYS A 54 9.92 -2.71 10.21
N ARG A 55 8.86 -3.02 10.97
CA ARG A 55 8.00 -2.03 11.64
C ARG A 55 8.79 -0.97 12.42
N GLU A 56 9.87 -1.38 13.08
CA GLU A 56 10.73 -0.52 13.91
C GLU A 56 11.42 0.61 13.12
N LEU A 57 11.49 0.53 11.79
CA LEU A 57 12.15 1.55 10.96
C LEU A 57 11.28 2.78 10.68
N LEU A 58 9.96 2.70 10.89
CA LEU A 58 9.04 3.79 10.57
C LEU A 58 8.20 4.19 11.79
N HIS A 59 8.24 5.45 12.19
CA HIS A 59 7.38 5.98 13.25
C HIS A 59 6.60 7.19 12.73
N PRO A 60 5.41 6.99 12.12
CA PRO A 60 4.64 8.08 11.56
C PRO A 60 4.17 9.05 12.66
N LYS A 61 4.17 10.35 12.37
CA LYS A 61 3.51 11.34 13.22
C LYS A 61 2.01 11.04 13.24
N GLN A 62 1.39 11.03 14.42
CA GLN A 62 -0.07 10.86 14.55
C GLN A 62 -0.83 12.16 14.24
N VAL A 63 -0.23 13.30 14.58
CA VAL A 63 -0.79 14.63 14.39
C VAL A 63 0.33 15.51 13.83
N TYR A 64 0.01 16.26 12.78
CA TYR A 64 0.92 17.25 12.20
C TYR A 64 0.92 18.51 13.07
N ALA A 65 2.09 19.14 13.20
CA ALA A 65 2.14 20.49 13.74
C ALA A 65 1.62 21.47 12.68
N LEU A 66 0.97 22.56 13.10
CA LEU A 66 0.56 23.62 12.17
C LEU A 66 1.75 24.10 11.34
N ASP A 67 2.92 24.21 11.96
CA ASP A 67 4.17 24.62 11.33
C ASP A 67 4.74 23.62 10.30
N ASP A 68 4.22 22.38 10.21
CA ASP A 68 4.65 21.40 9.21
C ASP A 68 4.16 21.79 7.79
N PHE A 69 3.14 22.66 7.66
CA PHE A 69 2.64 23.13 6.37
C PHE A 69 3.23 24.50 6.01
N PRO A 70 3.94 24.64 4.87
CA PRO A 70 4.60 25.90 4.51
C PRO A 70 3.68 27.12 4.35
N LEU A 71 2.37 26.90 4.15
CA LEU A 71 1.37 27.96 3.98
C LEU A 71 0.36 27.97 5.14
N ALA A 72 0.80 27.56 6.33
CA ALA A 72 -0.06 27.50 7.49
C ALA A 72 -0.57 28.88 7.91
N ILE A 73 -1.90 28.97 8.07
CA ILE A 73 -2.59 30.14 8.60
C ILE A 73 -2.56 30.07 10.12
N LYS A 74 -1.92 31.05 10.77
CA LYS A 74 -1.76 31.07 12.23
C LYS A 74 -2.69 32.06 12.91
N ASP A 75 -3.19 33.03 12.16
CA ASP A 75 -4.16 34.01 12.63
C ASP A 75 -5.42 34.00 11.73
N PRO A 76 -6.64 34.07 12.30
CA PRO A 76 -7.88 34.16 11.53
C PRO A 76 -7.89 35.27 10.46
N LYS A 77 -7.18 36.38 10.68
CA LYS A 77 -7.10 37.50 9.71
C LYS A 77 -6.38 37.12 8.42
N GLU A 78 -5.50 36.13 8.48
CA GLU A 78 -4.74 35.64 7.33
C GLU A 78 -5.57 34.64 6.49
N SER A 79 -6.74 34.22 6.99
CA SER A 79 -7.56 33.17 6.36
C SER A 79 -8.29 33.61 5.08
N GLY A 80 -8.46 34.92 4.86
CA GLY A 80 -9.23 35.43 3.73
C GLY A 80 -10.73 35.07 3.75
N VAL A 81 -11.23 34.50 4.85
CA VAL A 81 -12.64 34.22 5.09
C VAL A 81 -13.22 35.33 5.95
N PHE A 82 -14.26 36.00 5.46
CA PHE A 82 -14.98 37.09 6.14
C PHE A 82 -16.12 36.57 7.00
#